data_AF-A0A484Q732-F1
#
_entry.id   AF-A0A484Q732-F1
#
_cell.length_a   1.000
_cell.length_b   1.000
_cell.length_c   1.000
_cell.angle_alpha   90.00
_cell.angle_beta   90.00
_cell.angle_gamma   90.00
#
_symmetry.space_group_name_H-M   'P 1'
#
loop_
_entity.id
_entity.type
_entity.pdbx_description
1 polymer ?
#
loop_
_entity_poly.entity_id
_entity_poly.type
_entity_poly.pdbx_seq_one_letter_code
_entity_poly.pdbx_strand_id
1 'polypeptide(L)'
;MSITKNDFAINASHFDVTQGWNLLRIATGVFFFPHAISKFAGDGGINPMVLGFFEAAGFSPAAAFVILAGLLEITVGVALVLGVCTRYAALVGAVILFTAVYALQTVTGFKSWVWNSGGYEYPVFWAIACLAVALEGFRQRRTAIASAVSQSA
;
A
#
# COMPACT_ATOMS: atom_id res chain seq x y z
N MET A 1 20.66 -6.49 1.15
CA MET A 1 19.21 -6.23 1.17
C MET A 1 18.84 -5.23 2.28
N SER A 2 19.73 -4.28 2.60
CA SER A 2 19.59 -3.34 3.71
C SER A 2 19.04 -1.99 3.27
N ILE A 3 18.46 -1.26 4.22
CA ILE A 3 18.06 0.14 4.09
C ILE A 3 19.32 1.02 4.08
N THR A 4 19.29 2.09 3.28
CA THR A 4 20.38 3.08 3.16
C THR A 4 19.84 4.51 3.11
N LYS A 5 20.73 5.50 3.21
CA LYS A 5 20.38 6.92 3.08
C LYS A 5 19.62 7.23 1.79
N ASN A 6 19.97 6.57 0.68
CA ASN A 6 19.31 6.78 -0.61
C ASN A 6 17.83 6.37 -0.60
N ASP A 7 17.43 5.47 0.31
CA ASP A 7 16.02 5.07 0.45
C ASP A 7 15.17 6.16 1.09
N PHE A 8 15.78 7.21 1.65
CA PHE A 8 15.09 8.38 2.21
C PHE A 8 15.27 9.64 1.35
N ALA A 9 16.03 9.57 0.26
CA ALA A 9 16.23 10.70 -0.63
C ALA A 9 14.99 10.93 -1.49
N ILE A 10 14.56 12.18 -1.61
CA ILE A 10 13.48 12.58 -2.51
C ILE A 10 14.11 13.38 -3.66
N ASN A 11 14.01 12.84 -4.88
CA ASN A 11 14.66 13.40 -6.07
C ASN A 11 13.63 13.70 -7.15
N ALA A 12 13.90 14.68 -8.02
CA ALA A 12 13.04 15.01 -9.14
C ALA A 12 12.79 13.81 -10.08
N SER A 13 13.79 12.94 -10.24
CA SER A 13 13.68 11.71 -11.04
C SER A 13 12.66 10.70 -10.51
N HIS A 14 12.27 10.78 -9.22
CA HIS A 14 11.19 9.95 -8.70
C HIS A 14 9.84 10.35 -9.31
N PHE A 15 9.69 11.60 -9.75
CA PHE A 15 8.46 12.14 -10.30
C PHE A 15 8.46 12.18 -11.84
N ASP A 16 9.46 11.59 -12.48
CA ASP A 16 9.49 11.42 -13.93
C ASP A 16 8.45 10.38 -14.36
N VAL A 17 7.29 10.86 -14.81
CA VAL A 17 6.15 10.04 -15.24
C VAL A 17 6.36 9.36 -16.59
N THR A 18 7.42 9.69 -17.32
CA THR A 18 7.80 8.96 -18.53
C THR A 18 8.31 7.54 -18.20
N GLN A 19 8.77 7.34 -16.95
CA GLN A 19 9.09 6.03 -16.42
C GLN A 19 7.83 5.35 -15.89
N GLY A 20 7.33 4.32 -16.60
CA GLY A 20 6.11 3.61 -16.22
C GLY A 20 6.11 3.05 -14.78
N TRP A 21 7.29 2.72 -14.25
CA TRP A 21 7.50 2.38 -12.85
C TRP A 21 7.08 3.49 -11.89
N ASN A 22 7.50 4.74 -12.14
CA ASN A 22 7.15 5.88 -11.30
C ASN A 22 5.65 6.16 -11.36
N LEU A 23 5.06 6.07 -12.55
CA LEU A 23 3.62 6.23 -12.74
C LEU A 23 2.84 5.19 -11.91
N LEU A 24 3.22 3.91 -12.00
CA LEU A 24 2.58 2.84 -11.23
C LEU A 24 2.76 3.05 -9.72
N ARG A 25 3.99 3.37 -9.28
CA ARG A 25 4.33 3.59 -7.88
C ARG A 25 3.52 4.76 -7.28
N ILE A 26 3.48 5.89 -7.98
CA ILE A 26 2.75 7.09 -7.55
C ILE A 26 1.25 6.81 -7.51
N ALA A 27 0.67 6.22 -8.57
CA ALA A 27 -0.76 5.89 -8.60
C ALA A 27 -1.14 4.91 -7.48
N THR A 28 -0.31 3.88 -7.26
CA THR A 28 -0.47 2.92 -6.16
C THR A 28 -0.47 3.63 -4.81
N GLY A 29 0.42 4.61 -4.61
CA GLY A 29 0.47 5.40 -3.37
C GLY A 29 -0.75 6.31 -3.19
N VAL A 30 -1.14 7.04 -4.24
CA VAL A 30 -2.25 8.00 -4.20
C VAL A 30 -3.57 7.32 -3.81
N PHE A 31 -3.82 6.11 -4.31
CA PHE A 31 -5.07 5.42 -4.03
C PHE A 31 -5.25 5.00 -2.57
N PHE A 32 -4.21 5.01 -1.73
CA PHE A 32 -4.38 4.79 -0.28
C PHE A 32 -5.08 5.97 0.43
N PHE A 33 -5.01 7.19 -0.10
CA PHE A 33 -5.58 8.35 0.60
C PHE A 33 -7.11 8.33 0.70
N PRO A 34 -7.89 8.06 -0.36
CA PRO A 34 -9.34 7.93 -0.24
C PRO A 34 -9.77 6.87 0.78
N HIS A 35 -9.05 5.76 0.86
CA HIS A 35 -9.34 4.68 1.83
C HIS A 35 -8.98 5.04 3.26
N ALA A 36 -7.93 5.84 3.48
CA ALA A 36 -7.61 6.36 4.79
C ALA A 36 -8.60 7.44 5.22
N ILE A 37 -8.96 8.35 4.32
CA ILE A 37 -9.92 9.44 4.58
C ILE A 37 -11.28 8.85 4.96
N SER A 38 -11.77 7.82 4.24
CA SER A 38 -13.09 7.24 4.51
C SER A 38 -13.22 6.62 5.90
N LYS A 39 -12.11 6.23 6.54
CA LYS A 39 -12.07 5.71 7.93
C LYS A 39 -12.36 6.79 8.97
N PHE A 40 -12.03 8.05 8.68
CA PHE A 40 -12.18 9.19 9.59
C PHE A 40 -13.20 10.22 9.09
N ALA A 41 -13.94 9.91 8.04
CA ALA A 41 -15.01 10.75 7.50
C ALA A 41 -16.32 10.68 8.31
N GLY A 42 -16.26 10.26 9.59
CA GLY A 42 -17.40 10.33 10.51
C GLY A 42 -17.49 11.71 11.16
N ASP A 43 -18.66 12.03 11.72
CA ASP A 43 -18.90 13.29 12.44
C ASP A 43 -18.03 13.38 13.71
N GLY A 44 -16.81 13.91 13.57
CA GLY A 44 -15.86 14.11 14.67
C GLY A 44 -15.06 12.87 15.07
N GLY A 45 -15.02 11.80 14.25
CA GLY A 45 -14.31 10.57 14.62
C GLY A 45 -14.28 9.49 13.55
N ILE A 46 -14.13 8.23 13.99
CA ILE A 46 -14.15 7.06 13.12
C ILE A 46 -15.52 6.95 12.45
N ASN A 47 -15.53 6.69 11.14
CA ASN A 47 -16.75 6.42 10.39
C ASN A 47 -17.48 5.19 10.99
N PRO A 48 -18.73 5.33 11.47
CA PRO A 48 -19.47 4.22 12.10
C PRO A 48 -19.64 2.98 11.20
N MET A 49 -19.77 3.18 9.88
CA MET A 49 -19.89 2.07 8.92
C MET A 49 -18.57 1.28 8.83
N VAL A 50 -17.45 1.97 8.86
CA VAL A 50 -16.12 1.35 8.87
C VAL A 50 -15.89 0.61 10.18
N LEU A 51 -16.27 1.21 11.31
CA LEU A 51 -16.15 0.56 12.62
C LEU A 51 -16.94 -0.76 12.65
N GLY A 52 -18.21 -0.73 12.23
CA GLY A 52 -19.06 -1.92 12.17
C GLY A 52 -18.52 -3.00 11.22
N PHE A 53 -17.88 -2.61 10.09
CA PHE A 53 -17.21 -3.56 9.22
C PHE A 53 -16.03 -4.25 9.91
N PHE A 54 -15.20 -3.51 10.64
CA PHE A 54 -14.06 -4.09 11.36
C PHE A 54 -14.51 -5.01 12.50
N GLU A 55 -15.59 -4.68 13.20
CA GLU A 55 -16.22 -5.55 14.20
C GLU A 55 -16.74 -6.85 13.55
N ALA A 56 -17.47 -6.74 12.44
CA ALA A 56 -17.99 -7.88 11.69
C ALA A 56 -16.87 -8.78 11.13
N ALA A 57 -15.72 -8.20 10.78
CA ALA A 57 -14.54 -8.91 10.33
C ALA A 57 -13.74 -9.57 11.48
N GLY A 58 -14.15 -9.37 12.74
CA GLY A 58 -13.55 -10.02 13.92
C GLY A 58 -12.35 -9.29 14.52
N PHE A 59 -12.10 -8.04 14.13
CA PHE A 59 -11.01 -7.25 14.72
C PHE A 59 -11.41 -6.70 16.10
N SER A 60 -10.66 -7.05 17.14
CA SER A 60 -10.91 -6.60 18.51
C SER A 60 -9.63 -6.05 19.17
N PRO A 61 -9.63 -4.80 19.67
CA PRO A 61 -10.70 -3.78 19.56
C PRO A 61 -10.77 -3.17 18.15
N ALA A 62 -11.96 -3.13 17.54
CA ALA A 62 -12.13 -2.67 16.16
C ALA A 62 -11.58 -1.26 15.90
N ALA A 63 -11.86 -0.32 16.81
CA ALA A 63 -11.38 1.06 16.71
C ALA A 63 -9.85 1.15 16.60
N ALA A 64 -9.11 0.32 17.35
CA ALA A 64 -7.65 0.30 17.29
C ALA A 64 -7.14 -0.16 15.91
N PHE A 65 -7.79 -1.18 15.34
CA PHE A 65 -7.46 -1.66 13.99
C PHE A 65 -7.83 -0.66 12.89
N VAL A 66 -8.93 0.08 13.03
CA VAL A 66 -9.28 1.15 12.09
C VAL A 66 -8.22 2.25 12.10
N ILE A 67 -7.80 2.70 13.29
CA ILE A 67 -6.75 3.71 13.44
C ILE A 67 -5.44 3.21 12.84
N LEU A 68 -5.03 1.97 13.18
CA LEU A 68 -3.83 1.35 12.65
C LEU A 68 -3.86 1.27 11.12
N ALA A 69 -4.96 0.79 10.54
CA ALA A 69 -5.12 0.71 9.09
C ALA A 69 -5.01 2.10 8.45
N GLY A 70 -5.69 3.11 8.98
CA GLY A 70 -5.61 4.48 8.46
C GLY A 70 -4.18 5.06 8.52
N LEU A 71 -3.47 4.90 9.63
CA LEU A 71 -2.08 5.36 9.77
C LEU A 71 -1.14 4.65 8.80
N LEU A 72 -1.29 3.33 8.64
CA LEU A 72 -0.48 2.55 7.71
C LEU A 72 -0.76 2.94 6.26
N GLU A 73 -2.03 3.10 5.87
CA GLU A 73 -2.42 3.53 4.52
C GLU A 73 -1.86 4.92 4.19
N ILE A 74 -1.94 5.89 5.13
CA ILE A 74 -1.33 7.22 4.94
C ILE A 74 0.18 7.10 4.80
N THR A 75 0.83 6.34 5.67
CA THR A 75 2.29 6.17 5.66
C THR A 75 2.76 5.54 4.36
N VAL A 76 2.10 4.46 3.92
CA VAL A 76 2.38 3.79 2.65
C VAL A 76 2.11 4.74 1.49
N GLY A 77 0.98 5.44 1.48
CA GLY A 77 0.62 6.39 0.43
C GLY A 77 1.67 7.48 0.27
N VAL A 78 2.07 8.14 1.37
CA VAL A 78 3.12 9.17 1.35
C VAL A 78 4.46 8.61 0.90
N ALA A 79 4.89 7.48 1.47
CA ALA A 79 6.16 6.85 1.12
C ALA A 79 6.21 6.46 -0.37
N LEU A 80 5.14 5.86 -0.89
CA LEU A 80 5.02 5.48 -2.29
C LEU A 80 4.81 6.66 -3.23
N VAL A 81 4.29 7.80 -2.81
CA VAL A 81 4.26 8.99 -3.67
C VAL A 81 5.64 9.64 -3.72
N LEU A 82 6.28 9.84 -2.58
CA LEU A 82 7.57 10.55 -2.50
C LEU A 82 8.78 9.72 -2.95
N GLY A 83 8.63 8.40 -3.02
CA GLY A 83 9.70 7.50 -3.42
C GLY A 83 10.61 7.10 -2.27
N VAL A 84 10.08 7.16 -1.05
CA VAL A 84 10.79 6.83 0.19
C VAL A 84 10.54 5.37 0.54
N CYS A 85 11.60 4.62 0.84
CA CYS A 85 11.56 3.21 1.25
C CYS A 85 10.63 2.35 0.37
N THR A 86 10.55 2.64 -0.93
CA THR A 86 9.53 2.13 -1.86
C THR A 86 9.33 0.62 -1.78
N ARG A 87 10.44 -0.13 -1.73
CA ARG A 87 10.48 -1.58 -1.60
C ARG A 87 9.66 -2.08 -0.42
N TYR A 88 9.88 -1.49 0.75
CA TYR A 88 9.27 -1.92 2.00
C TYR A 88 7.88 -1.32 2.18
N ALA A 89 7.69 -0.04 1.80
CA ALA A 89 6.39 0.60 1.81
C ALA A 89 5.37 -0.15 0.94
N ALA A 90 5.79 -0.61 -0.23
CA ALA A 90 4.94 -1.40 -1.12
C ALA A 90 4.64 -2.80 -0.54
N LEU A 91 5.59 -3.46 0.13
CA LEU A 91 5.30 -4.72 0.84
C LEU A 91 4.27 -4.51 1.95
N VAL A 92 4.39 -3.43 2.73
CA VAL A 92 3.40 -3.08 3.75
C VAL A 92 2.03 -2.82 3.10
N GLY A 93 1.99 -2.07 1.99
CA GLY A 93 0.77 -1.85 1.20
C GLY A 93 0.12 -3.16 0.73
N ALA A 94 0.91 -4.12 0.24
CA ALA A 94 0.41 -5.43 -0.14
C ALA A 94 -0.18 -6.18 1.05
N VAL A 95 0.47 -6.15 2.22
CA VAL A 95 -0.05 -6.78 3.45
C VAL A 95 -1.38 -6.16 3.87
N ILE A 96 -1.51 -4.82 3.86
CA ILE A 96 -2.78 -4.13 4.15
C ILE A 96 -3.89 -4.63 3.23
N LEU A 97 -3.61 -4.73 1.92
CA LEU A 97 -4.59 -5.15 0.93
C LEU A 97 -4.96 -6.63 1.05
N PHE A 98 -4.00 -7.51 1.38
CA PHE A 98 -4.31 -8.91 1.71
C PHE A 98 -5.17 -9.03 2.96
N THR A 99 -4.91 -8.22 3.99
CA THR A 99 -5.76 -8.15 5.19
C THR A 99 -7.16 -7.64 4.83
N ALA A 100 -7.30 -6.68 3.92
CA ALA A 100 -8.59 -6.21 3.44
C ALA A 100 -9.36 -7.30 2.66
N VAL A 101 -8.68 -8.07 1.80
CA VAL A 101 -9.28 -9.24 1.11
C VAL A 101 -9.77 -10.27 2.13
N TYR A 102 -8.95 -10.60 3.13
CA TYR A 102 -9.33 -11.51 4.19
C TYR A 102 -10.56 -11.01 4.97
N ALA A 103 -10.58 -9.72 5.36
CA ALA A 103 -11.71 -9.12 6.06
C ALA A 103 -13.00 -9.19 5.24
N LEU A 104 -12.93 -8.86 3.94
CA LEU A 104 -14.07 -9.01 3.02
C LEU A 104 -14.56 -10.46 2.97
N GLN A 105 -13.66 -11.43 2.83
CA GLN A 105 -14.03 -12.85 2.80
C GLN A 105 -14.66 -13.31 4.12
N THR A 106 -14.22 -12.80 5.26
CA THR A 106 -14.85 -13.10 6.56
C THR A 106 -16.27 -12.54 6.64
N VAL A 107 -16.49 -11.31 6.18
CA VAL A 107 -17.80 -10.64 6.30
C VAL A 107 -18.79 -11.12 5.23
N THR A 108 -18.36 -11.22 3.98
CA THR A 108 -19.25 -11.50 2.83
C THR A 108 -19.15 -12.95 2.33
N GLY A 109 -18.14 -13.71 2.77
CA GLY A 109 -17.77 -14.98 2.15
C GLY A 109 -17.12 -14.79 0.77
N PHE A 110 -16.93 -15.91 0.06
CA PHE A 110 -16.45 -15.95 -1.33
C PHE A 110 -17.55 -15.67 -2.37
N LYS A 111 -18.59 -14.93 -1.98
CA LYS A 111 -19.83 -14.78 -2.79
C LYS A 111 -19.69 -13.80 -3.95
N SER A 112 -18.73 -12.89 -3.90
CA SER A 112 -18.56 -11.83 -4.90
C SER A 112 -17.07 -11.58 -5.18
N TRP A 113 -16.66 -11.81 -6.43
CA TRP A 113 -15.33 -11.41 -6.92
C TRP A 113 -15.36 -9.96 -7.40
N VAL A 114 -16.36 -9.63 -8.24
CA VAL A 114 -16.40 -8.38 -8.98
C VAL A 114 -16.60 -7.18 -8.06
N TRP A 115 -15.80 -6.14 -8.26
CA TRP A 115 -15.77 -4.98 -7.38
C TRP A 115 -17.11 -4.24 -7.25
N ASN A 116 -17.88 -4.15 -8.35
CA ASN A 116 -19.15 -3.41 -8.38
C ASN A 116 -20.28 -4.12 -7.64
N SER A 117 -20.06 -5.38 -7.24
CA SER A 117 -20.95 -6.20 -6.42
C SER A 117 -20.39 -6.38 -5.00
N GLY A 118 -19.51 -5.47 -4.54
CA GLY A 118 -18.86 -5.52 -3.24
C GLY A 118 -17.79 -6.63 -3.10
N GLY A 119 -17.27 -7.12 -4.22
CA GLY A 119 -16.25 -8.16 -4.23
C GLY A 119 -14.82 -7.65 -3.99
N TYR A 120 -13.89 -8.61 -3.89
CA TYR A 120 -12.49 -8.36 -3.51
C TYR A 120 -11.50 -8.27 -4.70
N GLU A 121 -12.01 -8.12 -5.94
CA GLU A 121 -11.20 -7.96 -7.15
C GLU A 121 -10.21 -6.78 -7.08
N TYR A 122 -10.67 -5.57 -6.74
CA TYR A 122 -9.81 -4.39 -6.68
C TYR A 122 -8.68 -4.49 -5.65
N PRO A 123 -8.93 -4.89 -4.38
CA PRO A 123 -7.83 -5.02 -3.42
C PRO A 123 -6.84 -6.11 -3.83
N VAL A 124 -7.27 -7.18 -4.52
CA VAL A 124 -6.34 -8.17 -5.09
C VAL A 124 -5.48 -7.57 -6.19
N PHE A 125 -6.08 -6.88 -7.17
CA PHE A 125 -5.33 -6.24 -8.25
C PHE A 125 -4.32 -5.23 -7.70
N TRP A 126 -4.74 -4.42 -6.74
CA TRP A 126 -3.88 -3.41 -6.15
C TRP A 126 -2.79 -4.01 -5.25
N ALA A 127 -3.04 -5.15 -4.59
CA ALA A 127 -1.99 -5.90 -3.89
C ALA A 127 -0.92 -6.38 -4.87
N ILE A 128 -1.32 -6.87 -6.06
CA ILE A 128 -0.39 -7.23 -7.13
C ILE A 128 0.39 -6.02 -7.61
N ALA A 129 -0.25 -4.86 -7.77
CA ALA A 129 0.45 -3.61 -8.11
C ALA A 129 1.48 -3.24 -7.03
N CYS A 130 1.14 -3.35 -5.74
CA CYS A 130 2.09 -3.18 -4.64
C CYS A 130 3.25 -4.18 -4.71
N LEU A 131 3.01 -5.45 -5.04
CA LEU A 131 4.07 -6.44 -5.21
C LEU A 131 4.96 -6.15 -6.42
N ALA A 132 4.38 -5.75 -7.55
CA ALA A 132 5.13 -5.30 -8.72
C ALA A 132 6.00 -4.08 -8.36
N VAL A 133 5.45 -3.16 -7.55
CA VAL A 133 6.20 -2.04 -6.99
C VAL A 133 7.39 -2.59 -6.16
N ALA A 134 7.13 -3.40 -5.14
CA ALA A 134 8.19 -3.95 -4.30
C ALA A 134 9.31 -4.64 -5.11
N LEU A 135 8.94 -5.54 -6.03
CA LEU A 135 9.85 -6.34 -6.84
C LEU A 135 10.79 -5.49 -7.69
N GLU A 136 10.26 -4.52 -8.40
CA GLU A 136 11.07 -3.66 -9.25
C GLU A 136 11.99 -2.75 -8.43
N GLY A 137 11.52 -2.26 -7.27
CA GLY A 137 12.39 -1.56 -6.33
C GLY A 137 13.56 -2.44 -5.84
N PHE A 138 13.32 -3.72 -5.55
CA PHE A 138 14.41 -4.66 -5.20
C PHE A 138 15.35 -4.92 -6.39
N ARG A 139 14.81 -5.04 -7.61
CA ARG A 139 15.61 -5.23 -8.83
C ARG A 139 16.57 -4.06 -9.06
N GLN A 140 16.07 -2.83 -9.00
CA GLN A 140 16.88 -1.61 -9.14
C GLN A 140 18.02 -1.57 -8.13
N ARG A 141 17.74 -1.94 -6.87
CA ARG A 141 18.75 -2.00 -5.82
C ARG A 141 19.84 -3.03 -6.09
N ARG A 142 19.45 -4.23 -6.56
CA ARG A 142 20.39 -5.29 -6.90
C ARG A 142 21.32 -4.86 -8.04
N THR A 143 20.76 -4.23 -9.07
CA THR A 143 21.54 -3.69 -10.19
C THR A 143 22.53 -2.63 -9.72
N ALA A 144 22.10 -1.67 -8.88
CA ALA A 144 22.97 -0.63 -8.35
C ALA A 144 24.15 -1.20 -7.54
N ILE A 145 23.91 -2.24 -6.72
CA ILE A 145 24.99 -2.91 -5.97
C ILE A 145 25.97 -3.61 -6.93
N ALA A 146 25.46 -4.35 -7.92
CA ALA A 146 26.30 -5.06 -8.88
C ALA A 146 27.20 -4.09 -9.66
N SER A 147 26.65 -2.96 -10.12
CA SER A 147 27.40 -1.91 -10.82
C SER A 147 28.48 -1.26 -9.95
N ALA A 148 28.22 -1.06 -8.65
CA ALA A 148 29.22 -0.52 -7.73
C ALA A 148 30.40 -1.48 -7.51
N VAL A 149 30.12 -2.79 -7.38
CA VAL A 149 31.16 -3.82 -7.22
C VAL A 149 32.04 -3.89 -8.47
N SER A 150 31.46 -3.86 -9.66
CA SER A 150 32.24 -3.90 -10.92
C SER A 150 33.11 -2.67 -11.16
N GLN A 151 32.79 -1.51 -10.57
CA GLN A 151 33.60 -0.30 -10.68
C GLN A 151 34.76 -0.25 -9.67
N SER A 152 34.70 -1.08 -8.62
CA SER A 152 35.72 -1.18 -7.58
C SER A 152 36.73 -2.33 -7.79
N ALA A 153 36.52 -3.14 -8.83
CA ALA A 153 37.38 -4.25 -9.24
C ALA A 153 38.26 -3.83 -10.42
#